data_AF-A0A0R1RX03-F1
#
_entry.id   AF-A0A0R1RX03-F1
#
_cell.length_a   1.000
_cell.length_b   1.000
_cell.length_c   1.000
_cell.angle_alpha   90.00
_cell.angle_beta   90.00
_cell.angle_gamma   90.00
#
_symmetry.space_group_name_H-M   'P 1'
#
loop_
_entity.id
_entity.type
_entity.pdbx_description
1 polymer ?
#
loop_
_entity_poly.entity_id
_entity_poly.type
_entity_poly.pdbx_seq_one_letter_code
_entity_poly.pdbx_strand_id
1 'polypeptide(L)'
;MKKLTYRLITAIFIAVQVLNVPLSVWSNQAQAQSVSTTQTEAQQKQMANEAISQSEAKKASASESSAKTKMSSSSESQTSANSSSSEQSSVTANSDSSQDDHEQTRNQKPEDVPDPPKSDIVLSDTFNILQGYNSYIHPTNLNEAVITEDEEDQKGGLWYQNPINLKKDFSMEMYMFLGNDLYGADGIAFVMQNDPRQLNAIGAMGAGLGAYGRKTEEDKYIKNGLALEFDTYYNGTAGSTNDLDVNKDTEHAGHIAIQKTQGYAEKHENLIEATTSDPLMNNQ
;
A
#
# COMPACT_ATOMS: atom_id res chain seq x y z
N MET A 1 13.62 39.40 -13.62
CA MET A 1 13.62 38.82 -14.99
C MET A 1 14.94 38.11 -15.27
N LYS A 2 14.95 36.77 -15.25
CA LYS A 2 15.92 35.89 -15.95
C LYS A 2 15.19 34.58 -16.26
N LYS A 3 15.67 33.83 -17.26
CA LYS A 3 14.83 33.00 -18.13
C LYS A 3 14.37 31.67 -17.50
N LEU A 4 13.05 31.48 -17.47
CA LEU A 4 12.42 30.18 -17.40
C LEU A 4 12.76 29.41 -18.69
N THR A 5 13.30 28.20 -18.58
CA THR A 5 13.64 27.34 -19.73
C THR A 5 13.07 25.95 -19.50
N TYR A 6 11.79 25.77 -19.85
CA TYR A 6 11.17 24.45 -19.80
C TYR A 6 11.80 23.52 -20.85
N ARG A 7 12.13 22.31 -20.45
CA ARG A 7 12.33 21.18 -21.37
C ARG A 7 11.26 20.14 -21.11
N LEU A 8 10.32 20.09 -22.05
CA LEU A 8 9.31 19.06 -22.17
C LEU A 8 9.99 17.73 -22.52
N ILE A 9 9.84 16.71 -21.68
CA ILE A 9 10.06 15.31 -22.04
C ILE A 9 8.81 14.55 -21.60
N THR A 10 8.24 13.77 -22.50
CA THR A 10 6.99 13.03 -22.32
C THR A 10 7.29 11.54 -22.45
N ALA A 11 7.00 10.76 -21.42
CA ALA A 11 6.84 9.32 -21.50
C ALA A 11 6.01 8.79 -20.31
N ILE A 12 5.60 7.52 -20.37
CA ILE A 12 4.36 6.96 -19.80
C ILE A 12 4.68 5.54 -19.25
N PHE A 13 4.47 5.28 -17.94
CA PHE A 13 5.11 4.13 -17.22
C PHE A 13 4.30 3.30 -16.22
N ILE A 14 4.74 2.04 -16.03
CA ILE A 14 4.12 0.96 -15.23
C ILE A 14 5.16 0.01 -14.59
N ALA A 15 4.80 -0.61 -13.45
CA ALA A 15 5.45 -1.70 -12.68
C ALA A 15 5.80 -3.00 -13.48
N VAL A 16 6.25 -4.10 -12.85
CA VAL A 16 6.41 -5.44 -13.52
C VAL A 16 6.34 -6.68 -12.57
N GLN A 17 5.63 -7.74 -12.97
CA GLN A 17 5.84 -9.13 -12.48
C GLN A 17 6.54 -10.03 -13.52
N VAL A 18 7.13 -11.16 -13.14
CA VAL A 18 7.71 -12.17 -14.05
C VAL A 18 6.95 -13.49 -13.97
N LEU A 19 6.95 -14.27 -15.06
CA LEU A 19 6.61 -15.69 -15.09
C LEU A 19 7.63 -16.47 -15.92
N ASN A 20 8.23 -17.50 -15.33
CA ASN A 20 9.00 -18.52 -16.04
C ASN A 20 8.25 -19.87 -15.94
N VAL A 21 7.71 -20.36 -17.05
CA VAL A 21 7.07 -21.69 -17.13
C VAL A 21 7.81 -22.55 -18.15
N PRO A 22 8.27 -23.77 -17.81
CA PRO A 22 8.97 -24.64 -18.74
C PRO A 22 8.02 -25.28 -19.78
N LEU A 23 8.55 -25.51 -20.99
CA LEU A 23 7.81 -25.92 -22.21
C LEU A 23 7.20 -27.34 -22.21
N SER A 24 7.13 -28.05 -21.08
CA SER A 24 6.72 -29.46 -21.02
C SER A 24 5.23 -29.71 -20.73
N VAL A 25 4.41 -28.65 -20.55
CA VAL A 25 3.00 -28.78 -20.14
C VAL A 25 2.05 -28.16 -21.17
N TRP A 26 2.00 -28.70 -22.38
CA TRP A 26 0.87 -28.52 -23.32
C TRP A 26 0.67 -29.77 -24.20
N SER A 27 -0.27 -30.64 -23.82
CA SER A 27 -0.78 -31.70 -24.72
C SER A 27 -2.21 -32.17 -24.48
N ASN A 28 -2.91 -31.74 -23.42
CA ASN A 28 -4.25 -32.25 -23.07
C ASN A 28 -5.19 -31.21 -22.41
N GLN A 29 -5.44 -30.05 -23.02
CA GLN A 29 -6.44 -29.11 -22.48
C GLN A 29 -7.30 -28.33 -23.49
N ALA A 30 -7.10 -28.49 -24.80
CA ALA A 30 -7.87 -27.82 -25.83
C ALA A 30 -9.33 -28.31 -26.00
N GLN A 31 -9.76 -29.34 -25.24
CA GLN A 31 -11.07 -30.00 -25.43
C GLN A 31 -11.99 -29.98 -24.19
N ALA A 32 -11.55 -29.35 -23.08
CA ALA A 32 -12.35 -29.20 -21.86
C ALA A 32 -13.00 -27.81 -21.71
N GLN A 33 -12.50 -26.79 -22.41
CA GLN A 33 -12.94 -25.40 -22.22
C GLN A 33 -14.30 -25.03 -22.86
N SER A 34 -14.85 -25.84 -23.77
CA SER A 34 -16.14 -25.57 -24.42
C SER A 34 -17.37 -26.06 -23.64
N VAL A 35 -17.19 -26.95 -22.66
CA VAL A 35 -18.29 -27.55 -21.87
C VAL A 35 -18.52 -26.80 -20.55
N SER A 36 -17.49 -26.17 -20.00
CA SER A 36 -17.54 -25.46 -18.71
C SER A 36 -18.41 -24.20 -18.76
N THR A 37 -18.24 -23.36 -19.78
CA THR A 37 -18.90 -22.05 -19.89
C THR A 37 -20.43 -22.11 -20.02
N THR A 38 -20.98 -23.16 -20.62
CA THR A 38 -22.44 -23.29 -20.77
C THR A 38 -23.17 -23.69 -19.48
N GLN A 39 -22.48 -24.26 -18.49
CA GLN A 39 -23.12 -24.61 -17.20
C GLN A 39 -23.17 -23.43 -16.23
N THR A 40 -22.15 -22.57 -16.20
CA THR A 40 -22.08 -21.43 -15.28
C THR A 40 -23.12 -20.36 -15.55
N GLU A 41 -23.41 -20.04 -16.82
CA GLU A 41 -24.46 -19.06 -17.16
C GLU A 41 -25.87 -19.53 -16.76
N ALA A 42 -26.15 -20.84 -16.88
CA ALA A 42 -27.43 -21.41 -16.48
C ALA A 42 -27.61 -21.38 -14.95
N GLN A 43 -26.56 -21.72 -14.20
CA GLN A 43 -26.56 -21.66 -12.74
C GLN A 43 -26.69 -20.21 -12.22
N GLN A 44 -25.98 -19.25 -12.81
CA GLN A 44 -26.10 -17.84 -12.42
C GLN A 44 -27.50 -17.27 -12.69
N LYS A 45 -28.15 -17.63 -13.81
CA LYS A 45 -29.54 -17.23 -14.08
C LYS A 45 -30.55 -17.88 -13.12
N GLN A 46 -30.30 -19.10 -12.65
CA GLN A 46 -31.16 -19.74 -11.65
C GLN A 46 -31.05 -19.05 -10.28
N MET A 47 -29.82 -18.79 -9.81
CA MET A 47 -29.58 -18.12 -8.52
C MET A 47 -30.14 -16.68 -8.48
N ALA A 48 -30.09 -15.96 -9.61
CA ALA A 48 -30.69 -14.62 -9.71
C ALA A 48 -32.22 -14.63 -9.54
N ASN A 49 -32.91 -15.59 -10.14
CA ASN A 49 -34.38 -15.71 -10.03
C ASN A 49 -34.83 -16.14 -8.62
N GLU A 50 -34.08 -17.02 -7.95
CA GLU A 50 -34.36 -17.41 -6.56
C GLU A 50 -34.18 -16.24 -5.58
N ALA A 51 -33.16 -15.38 -5.79
CA ALA A 51 -32.94 -14.18 -4.98
C ALA A 51 -34.08 -13.14 -5.13
N ILE A 52 -34.62 -12.95 -6.34
CA ILE A 52 -35.75 -12.05 -6.59
C ILE A 52 -37.00 -12.55 -5.85
N SER A 53 -37.34 -13.83 -5.98
CA SER A 53 -38.50 -14.46 -5.32
C SER A 53 -38.45 -14.32 -3.78
N GLN A 54 -37.27 -14.49 -3.17
CA GLN A 54 -37.09 -14.30 -1.73
C GLN A 54 -37.25 -12.83 -1.29
N SER A 55 -36.90 -11.87 -2.14
CA SER A 55 -37.07 -10.43 -1.85
C SER A 55 -38.54 -10.01 -1.82
N GLU A 56 -39.37 -10.58 -2.69
CA GLU A 56 -40.81 -10.29 -2.76
C GLU A 56 -41.58 -10.92 -1.59
N ALA A 57 -41.24 -12.16 -1.22
CA ALA A 57 -41.81 -12.82 -0.03
C ALA A 57 -41.52 -12.04 1.28
N LYS A 58 -40.33 -11.44 1.40
CA LYS A 58 -39.93 -10.64 2.57
C LYS A 58 -40.64 -9.29 2.65
N LYS A 59 -41.14 -8.78 1.53
CA LYS A 59 -41.92 -7.54 1.43
C LYS A 59 -43.40 -7.75 1.80
N ALA A 60 -43.91 -8.98 1.64
CA ALA A 60 -45.29 -9.34 1.98
C ALA A 60 -45.51 -9.61 3.49
N SER A 61 -44.51 -10.06 4.25
CA SER A 61 -44.68 -10.31 5.69
C SER A 61 -44.50 -9.07 6.58
N ALA A 62 -44.01 -7.96 6.04
CA ALA A 62 -43.79 -6.72 6.77
C ALA A 62 -45.07 -5.89 7.02
N SER A 63 -46.20 -6.24 6.37
CA SER A 63 -47.45 -5.46 6.45
C SER A 63 -48.44 -5.91 7.53
N GLU A 64 -48.17 -6.97 8.30
CA GLU A 64 -49.15 -7.54 9.25
C GLU A 64 -48.80 -7.41 10.76
N SER A 65 -47.59 -6.97 11.15
CA SER A 65 -47.19 -6.96 12.58
C SER A 65 -47.44 -5.64 13.33
N SER A 66 -47.91 -4.58 12.67
CA SER A 66 -48.14 -3.26 13.27
C SER A 66 -49.44 -3.15 14.08
N ALA A 67 -49.73 -4.12 14.93
CA ALA A 67 -50.77 -4.02 15.97
C ALA A 67 -50.51 -4.96 17.15
N LYS A 68 -50.42 -4.37 18.37
CA LYS A 68 -50.89 -4.87 19.70
C LYS A 68 -49.86 -4.83 20.84
N THR A 69 -50.07 -3.88 21.78
CA THR A 69 -49.74 -3.94 23.24
C THR A 69 -48.24 -3.95 23.62
N LYS A 70 -47.62 -2.99 24.34
CA LYS A 70 -47.94 -2.01 25.41
C LYS A 70 -48.00 -2.59 26.85
N MET A 71 -47.17 -2.05 27.77
CA MET A 71 -46.98 -2.41 29.21
C MET A 71 -46.17 -3.71 29.44
N SER A 72 -45.35 -3.90 30.50
CA SER A 72 -45.20 -3.21 31.81
C SER A 72 -43.80 -3.43 32.45
N SER A 73 -43.40 -2.56 33.42
CA SER A 73 -42.52 -2.80 34.62
C SER A 73 -41.12 -3.45 34.46
N SER A 74 -39.98 -2.86 34.86
CA SER A 74 -39.48 -2.58 36.25
C SER A 74 -39.29 -3.86 37.11
N SER A 75 -38.25 -4.07 37.93
CA SER A 75 -37.27 -3.18 38.58
C SER A 75 -36.10 -3.98 39.24
N GLU A 76 -34.96 -3.32 39.53
CA GLU A 76 -34.02 -3.59 40.65
C GLU A 76 -33.26 -4.96 40.72
N SER A 77 -32.14 -5.14 41.45
CA SER A 77 -30.97 -4.33 41.86
C SER A 77 -30.01 -5.22 42.70
N GLN A 78 -28.85 -4.69 43.14
CA GLN A 78 -28.03 -5.13 44.31
C GLN A 78 -27.14 -6.41 44.17
N THR A 79 -25.94 -6.53 44.80
CA THR A 79 -24.87 -5.57 45.26
C THR A 79 -23.60 -6.34 45.69
N SER A 80 -22.51 -5.59 45.96
CA SER A 80 -21.30 -5.92 46.79
C SER A 80 -20.04 -6.25 45.95
N ALA A 81 -18.99 -5.43 45.86
CA ALA A 81 -18.14 -4.73 46.87
C ALA A 81 -17.19 -5.71 47.61
N ASN A 82 -15.89 -5.43 47.77
CA ASN A 82 -15.35 -4.26 48.49
C ASN A 82 -13.81 -4.03 48.32
N SER A 83 -13.37 -2.76 48.48
CA SER A 83 -12.05 -2.24 48.98
C SER A 83 -10.72 -2.64 48.31
N SER A 84 -9.67 -1.81 48.24
CA SER A 84 -9.34 -0.46 48.81
C SER A 84 -8.39 0.28 47.84
N SER A 85 -8.63 1.52 47.40
CA SER A 85 -8.28 2.83 48.02
C SER A 85 -6.77 3.07 48.24
N SER A 86 -6.18 4.25 48.10
CA SER A 86 -6.55 5.61 47.58
C SER A 86 -5.24 6.45 47.53
N GLU A 87 -5.10 7.70 47.05
CA GLU A 87 -5.95 8.83 46.62
C GLU A 87 -5.44 9.32 45.22
N GLN A 88 -6.03 10.17 44.37
CA GLN A 88 -7.02 11.27 44.43
C GLN A 88 -6.52 12.68 44.83
N SER A 89 -6.34 13.55 43.83
CA SER A 89 -7.03 14.86 43.67
C SER A 89 -6.50 15.55 42.39
N SER A 90 -7.19 15.80 41.28
CA SER A 90 -8.55 16.31 40.98
C SER A 90 -8.75 17.83 41.13
N VAL A 91 -8.75 18.55 39.99
CA VAL A 91 -9.67 19.67 39.70
C VAL A 91 -10.11 19.53 38.22
N THR A 92 -11.38 19.81 37.95
CA THR A 92 -12.09 19.56 36.68
C THR A 92 -12.74 20.82 36.11
N ALA A 93 -13.40 20.68 34.94
CA ALA A 93 -14.35 21.58 34.28
C ALA A 93 -13.74 22.59 33.27
N ASN A 94 -14.31 22.81 32.08
CA ASN A 94 -15.33 22.03 31.35
C ASN A 94 -15.26 22.34 29.84
N SER A 95 -15.80 21.43 29.03
CA SER A 95 -16.27 21.61 27.64
C SER A 95 -16.17 22.99 26.98
N ASP A 96 -15.46 23.07 25.84
CA ASP A 96 -16.02 23.71 24.65
C ASP A 96 -15.77 22.83 23.42
N SER A 97 -16.69 22.87 22.47
CA SER A 97 -16.75 21.99 21.30
C SER A 97 -16.53 22.78 20.02
N SER A 98 -15.27 22.94 19.62
CA SER A 98 -14.90 23.28 18.25
C SER A 98 -14.39 22.01 17.57
N GLN A 99 -15.17 21.49 16.62
CA GLN A 99 -14.64 20.56 15.64
C GLN A 99 -13.63 21.35 14.80
N ASP A 100 -12.35 21.07 14.95
CA ASP A 100 -11.32 21.62 14.07
C ASP A 100 -11.38 20.87 12.74
N ASP A 101 -11.76 21.56 11.67
CA ASP A 101 -11.75 21.07 10.29
C ASP A 101 -10.30 20.92 9.74
N HIS A 102 -9.33 20.58 10.59
CA HIS A 102 -7.89 20.50 10.30
C HIS A 102 -7.40 19.11 9.86
N GLU A 103 -8.27 18.10 9.84
CA GLU A 103 -7.93 16.73 9.42
C GLU A 103 -7.71 16.59 7.89
N GLN A 104 -7.96 17.65 7.09
CA GLN A 104 -7.60 17.65 5.66
C GLN A 104 -6.18 18.19 5.35
N THR A 105 -5.48 18.78 6.32
CA THR A 105 -4.22 19.51 6.05
C THR A 105 -2.92 18.71 6.20
N ARG A 106 -2.96 17.43 6.59
CA ARG A 106 -1.77 16.53 6.57
C ARG A 106 -1.72 15.62 5.34
N ASN A 107 -2.88 15.24 4.82
CA ASN A 107 -3.02 14.14 3.86
C ASN A 107 -2.85 14.60 2.41
N GLN A 108 -2.14 15.72 2.18
CA GLN A 108 -1.84 16.24 0.85
C GLN A 108 -0.37 16.63 0.76
N LYS A 109 0.30 16.03 -0.23
CA LYS A 109 1.57 16.48 -0.79
C LYS A 109 1.58 18.01 -0.94
N PRO A 110 2.64 18.72 -0.51
CA PRO A 110 2.65 20.19 -0.47
C PRO A 110 2.32 20.83 -1.84
N GLU A 111 1.59 21.97 -1.82
CA GLU A 111 1.07 22.63 -3.03
C GLU A 111 2.15 23.03 -4.05
N ASP A 112 3.38 23.25 -3.59
CA ASP A 112 4.54 23.60 -4.40
C ASP A 112 5.18 22.40 -5.12
N VAL A 113 4.92 21.18 -4.67
CA VAL A 113 5.38 19.94 -5.32
C VAL A 113 4.44 19.61 -6.48
N PRO A 114 4.87 19.73 -7.74
CA PRO A 114 3.98 19.64 -8.88
C PRO A 114 3.34 18.26 -9.03
N ASP A 115 2.12 18.23 -9.57
CA ASP A 115 1.50 16.99 -10.05
C ASP A 115 2.45 16.20 -10.96
N PRO A 116 2.50 14.85 -10.85
CA PRO A 116 3.21 14.03 -11.82
C PRO A 116 2.70 14.33 -13.24
N PRO A 117 3.57 14.35 -14.27
CA PRO A 117 3.15 14.59 -15.64
C PRO A 117 2.05 13.64 -16.07
N LYS A 118 1.08 14.16 -16.83
CA LYS A 118 -0.03 13.37 -17.33
C LYS A 118 0.48 12.15 -18.10
N SER A 119 -0.04 10.98 -17.71
CA SER A 119 0.18 9.71 -18.38
C SER A 119 -1.04 9.31 -19.22
N ASP A 120 -0.86 8.50 -20.26
CA ASP A 120 -1.97 7.81 -20.93
C ASP A 120 -2.33 6.48 -20.24
N ILE A 121 -1.63 6.14 -19.16
CA ILE A 121 -1.88 4.93 -18.37
C ILE A 121 -2.96 5.20 -17.34
N VAL A 122 -3.99 4.37 -17.39
CA VAL A 122 -4.99 4.26 -16.35
C VAL A 122 -4.44 3.35 -15.26
N LEU A 123 -4.01 3.92 -14.13
CA LEU A 123 -3.33 3.16 -13.07
C LEU A 123 -4.22 2.04 -12.51
N SER A 124 -5.52 2.28 -12.32
CA SER A 124 -6.51 1.29 -11.84
C SER A 124 -6.63 0.06 -12.73
N ASP A 125 -6.52 0.25 -14.04
CA ASP A 125 -6.73 -0.81 -15.03
C ASP A 125 -5.45 -1.62 -15.23
N THR A 126 -4.31 -1.04 -14.84
CA THR A 126 -2.99 -1.58 -15.20
C THR A 126 -2.24 -2.15 -14.00
N PHE A 127 -2.41 -1.58 -12.81
CA PHE A 127 -1.79 -2.06 -11.58
C PHE A 127 -2.80 -2.72 -10.64
N ASN A 128 -2.40 -3.87 -10.07
CA ASN A 128 -3.03 -4.43 -8.89
C ASN A 128 -2.49 -3.71 -7.65
N ILE A 129 -3.33 -2.85 -7.05
CA ILE A 129 -3.06 -2.25 -5.75
C ILE A 129 -3.20 -3.32 -4.66
N LEU A 130 -2.20 -3.45 -3.78
CA LEU A 130 -2.18 -4.49 -2.75
C LEU A 130 -3.33 -4.31 -1.76
N GLN A 131 -4.24 -5.28 -1.72
CA GLN A 131 -5.42 -5.24 -0.85
C GLN A 131 -5.05 -5.52 0.61
N GLY A 132 -5.63 -4.77 1.54
CA GLY A 132 -5.31 -4.85 2.97
C GLY A 132 -4.04 -4.10 3.39
N TYR A 133 -3.55 -3.23 2.52
CA TYR A 133 -2.40 -2.33 2.72
C TYR A 133 -2.81 -0.88 2.41
N ASN A 134 -1.92 0.08 2.65
CA ASN A 134 -2.28 1.50 2.71
C ASN A 134 -2.31 2.23 1.35
N SER A 135 -1.96 1.56 0.25
CA SER A 135 -1.87 2.22 -1.06
C SER A 135 -3.21 2.43 -1.75
N TYR A 136 -3.32 3.53 -2.50
CA TYR A 136 -4.48 3.85 -3.32
C TYR A 136 -4.11 4.70 -4.54
N ILE A 137 -5.03 4.83 -5.50
CA ILE A 137 -4.91 5.79 -6.60
C ILE A 137 -5.54 7.11 -6.15
N HIS A 138 -4.81 8.22 -6.27
CA HIS A 138 -5.25 9.52 -5.75
C HIS A 138 -6.61 9.92 -6.35
N PRO A 139 -7.61 10.28 -5.54
CA PRO A 139 -9.01 10.34 -5.97
C PRO A 139 -9.31 11.41 -7.04
N THR A 140 -8.45 12.43 -7.17
CA THR A 140 -8.60 13.50 -8.16
C THR A 140 -7.51 13.49 -9.24
N ASN A 141 -6.33 12.89 -8.97
CA ASN A 141 -5.24 12.75 -9.93
C ASN A 141 -4.96 11.28 -10.22
N LEU A 142 -5.64 10.73 -11.23
CA LEU A 142 -5.55 9.31 -11.57
C LEU A 142 -4.19 8.86 -12.16
N ASN A 143 -3.23 9.78 -12.28
CA ASN A 143 -1.83 9.49 -12.63
C ASN A 143 -0.94 9.32 -11.39
N GLU A 144 -1.47 9.53 -10.18
CA GLU A 144 -0.75 9.44 -8.92
C GLU A 144 -1.23 8.22 -8.12
N ALA A 145 -0.27 7.39 -7.70
CA ALA A 145 -0.50 6.33 -6.72
C ALA A 145 0.16 6.75 -5.41
N VAL A 146 -0.64 6.88 -4.36
CA VAL A 146 -0.16 7.09 -3.00
C VAL A 146 0.21 5.72 -2.43
N ILE A 147 1.47 5.54 -2.03
CA ILE A 147 1.94 4.26 -1.47
C ILE A 147 1.57 4.18 0.02
N THR A 148 1.88 5.25 0.74
CA THR A 148 1.58 5.51 2.16
C THR A 148 1.23 6.99 2.29
N GLU A 149 0.38 7.35 3.26
CA GLU A 149 0.21 8.74 3.69
C GLU A 149 1.32 9.11 4.70
N ASP A 150 1.42 10.39 5.04
CA ASP A 150 2.37 10.92 6.06
C ASP A 150 1.86 10.61 7.49
N GLU A 151 1.81 9.33 7.82
CA GLU A 151 1.30 8.78 9.07
C GLU A 151 2.17 7.59 9.53
N GLU A 152 2.14 7.26 10.83
CA GLU A 152 2.95 6.18 11.41
C GLU A 152 2.49 4.78 10.97
N ASP A 153 3.40 3.78 10.99
CA ASP A 153 3.14 2.35 10.77
C ASP A 153 2.47 1.95 9.43
N GLN A 154 2.52 2.83 8.42
CA GLN A 154 1.95 2.53 7.09
C GLN A 154 2.83 1.56 6.29
N LYS A 155 2.22 0.73 5.44
CA LYS A 155 2.91 -0.03 4.39
C LYS A 155 2.05 -0.21 3.16
N GLY A 156 2.64 0.02 2.00
CA GLY A 156 1.97 -0.03 0.71
C GLY A 156 2.67 -0.86 -0.37
N GLY A 157 2.04 -0.91 -1.54
CA GLY A 157 2.62 -1.41 -2.78
C GLY A 157 1.58 -1.67 -3.87
N LEU A 158 2.04 -1.72 -5.11
CA LEU A 158 1.25 -2.04 -6.29
C LEU A 158 2.09 -2.79 -7.33
N TRP A 159 1.46 -3.74 -8.03
CA TRP A 159 2.12 -4.57 -9.03
C TRP A 159 1.48 -4.39 -10.40
N TYR A 160 2.29 -4.26 -11.45
CA TYR A 160 1.76 -4.39 -12.81
C TYR A 160 1.22 -5.79 -13.04
N GLN A 161 0.00 -5.85 -13.57
CA GLN A 161 -0.70 -7.11 -13.80
C GLN A 161 -0.08 -7.95 -14.93
N ASN A 162 0.61 -7.34 -15.91
CA ASN A 162 1.15 -8.07 -17.06
C ASN A 162 2.66 -8.36 -16.93
N PRO A 163 3.12 -9.60 -17.15
CA PRO A 163 4.55 -9.88 -17.08
C PRO A 163 5.39 -9.30 -18.23
N ILE A 164 6.57 -8.75 -17.92
CA ILE A 164 7.57 -8.37 -18.94
C ILE A 164 8.55 -9.52 -19.21
N ASN A 165 8.86 -9.70 -20.49
CA ASN A 165 9.88 -10.62 -20.97
C ASN A 165 11.27 -9.97 -20.93
N LEU A 166 12.06 -10.25 -19.89
CA LEU A 166 13.43 -9.76 -19.69
C LEU A 166 14.46 -10.24 -20.74
N LYS A 167 14.05 -11.01 -21.77
CA LYS A 167 14.88 -11.29 -22.96
C LYS A 167 14.76 -10.22 -24.05
N LYS A 168 14.00 -9.15 -23.78
CA LYS A 168 13.86 -7.98 -24.63
C LYS A 168 14.21 -6.75 -23.80
N ASP A 169 14.74 -5.74 -24.48
CA ASP A 169 14.94 -4.42 -23.90
C ASP A 169 13.59 -3.85 -23.44
N PHE A 170 13.59 -3.21 -22.28
CA PHE A 170 12.47 -2.45 -21.75
C PHE A 170 12.98 -1.15 -21.14
N SER A 171 12.10 -0.18 -20.98
CA SER A 171 12.40 1.14 -20.43
C SER A 171 11.30 1.54 -19.46
N MET A 172 11.69 2.18 -18.36
CA MET A 172 10.79 2.72 -17.36
C MET A 172 11.38 4.03 -16.83
N GLU A 173 10.56 5.05 -16.68
CA GLU A 173 10.83 6.25 -15.89
C GLU A 173 9.74 6.34 -14.81
N MET A 174 9.93 7.19 -13.80
CA MET A 174 8.94 7.40 -12.75
C MET A 174 9.10 8.79 -12.17
N TYR A 175 7.98 9.36 -11.73
CA TYR A 175 7.98 10.56 -10.90
C TYR A 175 7.64 10.12 -9.50
N MET A 176 8.54 10.40 -8.56
CA MET A 176 8.41 10.02 -7.16
C MET A 176 8.46 11.27 -6.32
N PHE A 177 7.57 11.33 -5.34
CA PHE A 177 7.67 12.23 -4.20
C PHE A 177 7.96 11.34 -2.99
N LEU A 178 9.13 11.54 -2.37
CA LEU A 178 9.61 10.74 -1.24
C LEU A 178 9.26 11.35 0.12
N GLY A 179 8.36 12.34 0.15
CA GLY A 179 8.07 13.15 1.32
C GLY A 179 8.90 14.43 1.40
N ASN A 180 8.61 15.23 2.42
CA ASN A 180 9.19 16.55 2.71
C ASN A 180 9.55 16.76 4.19
N ASP A 181 9.45 15.74 5.04
CA ASP A 181 10.01 15.76 6.40
C ASP A 181 11.49 15.36 6.35
N LEU A 182 12.35 16.06 7.11
CA LEU A 182 13.75 15.70 7.31
C LEU A 182 13.92 14.34 8.00
N TYR A 183 12.91 13.90 8.76
CA TYR A 183 12.86 12.62 9.47
C TYR A 183 11.95 11.59 8.78
N GLY A 184 11.51 11.86 7.55
CA GLY A 184 10.60 10.99 6.79
C GLY A 184 11.21 9.60 6.51
N ALA A 185 10.38 8.57 6.66
CA ALA A 185 10.78 7.17 6.62
C ALA A 185 9.67 6.29 5.99
N ASP A 186 9.97 5.08 5.51
CA ASP A 186 11.30 4.49 5.35
C ASP A 186 11.87 4.71 3.93
N GLY A 187 11.01 4.88 2.93
CA GLY A 187 11.38 4.99 1.52
C GLY A 187 10.55 4.09 0.60
N ILE A 188 10.98 3.95 -0.66
CA ILE A 188 10.26 3.20 -1.69
C ILE A 188 11.22 2.29 -2.47
N ALA A 189 10.83 1.05 -2.75
CA ALA A 189 11.54 0.14 -3.64
C ALA A 189 10.76 -0.14 -4.94
N PHE A 190 11.38 0.11 -6.10
CA PHE A 190 10.97 -0.50 -7.35
C PHE A 190 11.53 -1.91 -7.43
N VAL A 191 10.68 -2.92 -7.69
CA VAL A 191 11.10 -4.33 -7.68
C VAL A 191 10.62 -5.04 -8.94
N MET A 192 11.51 -5.82 -9.56
CA MET A 192 11.15 -6.87 -10.53
C MET A 192 11.17 -8.23 -9.83
N GLN A 193 10.08 -9.00 -9.86
CA GLN A 193 9.97 -10.23 -9.06
C GLN A 193 9.29 -11.41 -9.74
N ASN A 194 9.64 -12.61 -9.26
CA ASN A 194 9.02 -13.90 -9.58
C ASN A 194 8.69 -14.66 -8.26
N ASP A 195 7.98 -14.01 -7.36
CA ASP A 195 7.58 -14.54 -6.05
C ASP A 195 6.38 -15.49 -6.20
N PRO A 196 6.33 -16.64 -5.50
CA PRO A 196 5.18 -17.53 -5.51
C PRO A 196 3.83 -16.86 -5.18
N ARG A 197 3.82 -15.76 -4.41
CA ARG A 197 2.64 -14.96 -4.03
C ARG A 197 2.09 -14.10 -5.18
N GLN A 198 2.76 -14.05 -6.34
CA GLN A 198 2.34 -13.29 -7.53
C GLN A 198 2.15 -11.79 -7.19
N LEU A 199 1.04 -11.20 -7.64
CA LEU A 199 0.62 -9.82 -7.37
C LEU A 199 0.28 -9.54 -5.90
N ASN A 200 0.45 -10.49 -4.97
CA ASN A 200 0.30 -10.30 -3.52
C ASN A 200 1.65 -10.32 -2.77
N ALA A 201 2.77 -10.28 -3.50
CA ALA A 201 4.10 -10.25 -2.89
C ALA A 201 4.35 -8.90 -2.20
N ILE A 202 4.81 -8.95 -0.96
CA ILE A 202 5.31 -7.79 -0.20
C ILE A 202 6.24 -8.27 0.91
N GLY A 203 7.23 -7.45 1.25
CA GLY A 203 8.21 -7.66 2.30
C GLY A 203 7.77 -7.13 3.67
N ALA A 204 8.75 -6.94 4.56
CA ALA A 204 8.57 -6.29 5.86
C ALA A 204 8.33 -4.77 5.71
N MET A 205 7.80 -4.15 6.77
CA MET A 205 7.76 -2.68 6.92
C MET A 205 9.04 -2.19 7.62
N GLY A 206 9.21 -0.88 7.80
CA GLY A 206 10.49 -0.37 8.30
C GLY A 206 11.57 -0.51 7.23
N ALA A 207 12.80 -0.76 7.71
CA ALA A 207 13.95 -1.39 7.04
C ALA A 207 13.69 -2.38 5.89
N GLY A 208 12.52 -3.02 5.85
CA GLY A 208 12.14 -3.92 4.76
C GLY A 208 11.76 -3.21 3.46
N LEU A 209 11.40 -1.92 3.47
CA LEU A 209 10.89 -1.16 2.31
C LEU A 209 9.78 -1.84 1.49
N GLY A 210 9.03 -2.78 2.09
CA GLY A 210 8.09 -3.63 1.36
C GLY A 210 8.74 -4.62 0.36
N ALA A 211 10.07 -4.75 0.32
CA ALA A 211 10.82 -5.61 -0.59
C ALA A 211 11.66 -6.68 0.13
N TYR A 212 12.37 -6.28 1.19
CA TYR A 212 13.27 -7.07 2.00
C TYR A 212 12.61 -7.59 3.29
N GLY A 213 13.34 -8.43 4.00
CA GLY A 213 13.07 -8.75 5.39
C GLY A 213 13.72 -7.73 6.32
N ARG A 214 13.63 -8.01 7.62
CA ARG A 214 14.34 -7.30 8.69
C ARG A 214 14.59 -8.24 9.86
N LYS A 215 15.31 -7.78 10.87
CA LYS A 215 15.73 -8.57 12.04
C LYS A 215 14.66 -9.40 12.76
N THR A 216 13.42 -8.93 12.79
CA THR A 216 12.28 -9.62 13.42
C THR A 216 11.44 -10.45 12.45
N GLU A 217 11.70 -10.33 11.13
CA GLU A 217 10.85 -10.82 10.05
C GLU A 217 11.68 -11.26 8.84
N GLU A 218 12.81 -11.96 9.07
CA GLU A 218 13.82 -12.31 8.05
C GLU A 218 13.25 -13.04 6.84
N ASP A 219 12.22 -13.87 7.03
CA ASP A 219 11.57 -14.62 5.95
C ASP A 219 10.56 -13.80 5.13
N LYS A 220 10.12 -12.64 5.64
CA LYS A 220 9.15 -11.76 4.98
C LYS A 220 9.84 -10.83 3.98
N TYR A 221 10.44 -11.41 2.94
CA TYR A 221 10.95 -10.69 1.77
C TYR A 221 10.31 -11.22 0.48
N ILE A 222 10.36 -10.43 -0.58
CA ILE A 222 9.95 -10.85 -1.93
C ILE A 222 10.95 -11.88 -2.46
N LYS A 223 10.51 -13.07 -2.82
CA LYS A 223 11.39 -14.13 -3.34
C LYS A 223 11.68 -13.89 -4.82
N ASN A 224 12.91 -14.21 -5.25
CA ASN A 224 13.37 -14.07 -6.64
C ASN A 224 13.22 -12.64 -7.20
N GLY A 225 13.49 -11.62 -6.39
CA GLY A 225 13.40 -10.22 -6.80
C GLY A 225 14.76 -9.54 -7.01
N LEU A 226 14.74 -8.49 -7.82
CA LEU A 226 15.77 -7.46 -7.89
C LEU A 226 15.09 -6.12 -7.61
N ALA A 227 15.58 -5.39 -6.62
CA ALA A 227 15.10 -4.09 -6.19
C ALA A 227 16.08 -2.98 -6.63
N LEU A 228 15.51 -1.83 -6.98
CA LEU A 228 16.13 -0.52 -6.94
C LEU A 228 15.40 0.23 -5.83
N GLU A 229 16.11 0.58 -4.77
CA GLU A 229 15.56 1.29 -3.62
C GLU A 229 15.90 2.77 -3.64
N PHE A 230 15.03 3.53 -3.00
CA PHE A 230 15.16 4.94 -2.68
C PHE A 230 14.81 5.02 -1.19
N ASP A 231 15.80 4.71 -0.35
CA ASP A 231 15.67 4.65 1.10
C ASP A 231 15.91 6.05 1.68
N THR A 232 15.00 6.53 2.52
CA THR A 232 15.11 7.87 3.10
C THR A 232 15.62 7.85 4.55
N TYR A 233 15.80 6.67 5.15
CA TYR A 233 15.95 6.52 6.59
C TYR A 233 16.98 5.43 6.99
N TYR A 234 18.17 5.90 7.40
CA TYR A 234 19.31 5.03 7.71
C TYR A 234 19.05 3.98 8.81
N ASN A 235 19.34 2.73 8.46
CA ASN A 235 19.03 1.51 9.21
C ASN A 235 20.27 0.70 9.66
N GLY A 236 21.46 1.32 9.69
CA GLY A 236 22.73 0.66 10.06
C GLY A 236 23.06 0.67 11.56
N THR A 237 22.11 1.00 12.44
CA THR A 237 22.32 1.09 13.90
C THR A 237 21.90 -0.19 14.63
N ALA A 238 22.40 -0.42 15.86
CA ALA A 238 22.20 -1.67 16.62
C ALA A 238 20.72 -1.97 16.96
N GLY A 239 19.99 -2.57 16.02
CA GLY A 239 18.54 -2.80 16.10
C GLY A 239 17.98 -3.21 14.74
N SER A 240 18.39 -2.50 13.69
CA SER A 240 18.26 -2.90 12.29
C SER A 240 19.63 -3.28 11.74
N THR A 241 19.69 -3.96 10.61
CA THR A 241 20.96 -4.31 9.94
C THR A 241 20.83 -4.21 8.43
N ASN A 242 19.82 -3.51 7.94
CA ASN A 242 19.59 -3.40 6.51
C ASN A 242 20.66 -2.47 5.88
N ASP A 243 21.18 -1.47 6.60
CA ASP A 243 22.18 -0.54 6.04
C ASP A 243 23.56 -0.66 6.71
N LEU A 244 24.06 -1.88 6.87
CA LEU A 244 25.36 -2.12 7.52
C LEU A 244 26.57 -1.58 6.74
N ASP A 245 26.42 -1.32 5.45
CA ASP A 245 27.47 -0.82 4.55
C ASP A 245 27.27 0.63 4.09
N VAL A 246 26.16 1.27 4.47
CA VAL A 246 25.89 2.70 4.20
C VAL A 246 26.55 3.56 5.28
N ASN A 247 27.09 4.71 4.89
CA ASN A 247 27.65 5.67 5.84
C ASN A 247 26.56 6.33 6.69
N LYS A 248 26.69 6.28 8.02
CA LYS A 248 25.82 6.98 8.98
C LYS A 248 25.68 8.48 8.72
N ASP A 249 26.61 9.14 8.02
CA ASP A 249 26.44 10.56 7.65
C ASP A 249 25.21 10.81 6.74
N THR A 250 24.58 9.76 6.19
CA THR A 250 23.31 9.83 5.42
C THR A 250 22.03 9.79 6.27
N GLU A 251 22.12 9.81 7.61
CA GLU A 251 21.00 9.56 8.55
C GLU A 251 19.76 10.47 8.39
N HIS A 252 19.87 11.58 7.65
CA HIS A 252 18.76 12.46 7.24
C HIS A 252 18.82 12.87 5.74
N ALA A 253 19.46 12.05 4.91
CA ALA A 253 19.63 12.29 3.48
C ALA A 253 19.14 11.12 2.63
N GLY A 254 19.30 9.88 3.11
CA GLY A 254 18.94 8.66 2.40
C GLY A 254 20.01 8.15 1.42
N HIS A 255 19.69 7.07 0.71
CA HIS A 255 20.54 6.48 -0.32
C HIS A 255 19.72 5.79 -1.41
N ILE A 256 20.36 5.58 -2.57
CA ILE A 256 19.82 4.80 -3.68
C ILE A 256 20.73 3.59 -3.89
N ALA A 257 20.17 2.40 -4.01
CA ALA A 257 20.95 1.19 -4.26
C ALA A 257 20.19 0.17 -5.09
N ILE A 258 20.93 -0.82 -5.62
CA ILE A 258 20.37 -1.99 -6.28
C ILE A 258 20.71 -3.22 -5.43
N GLN A 259 19.74 -4.09 -5.18
CA GLN A 259 19.99 -5.35 -4.50
C GLN A 259 19.04 -6.47 -4.93
N LYS A 260 19.49 -7.73 -4.80
CA LYS A 260 18.58 -8.88 -4.81
C LYS A 260 17.75 -8.86 -3.52
N THR A 261 16.45 -9.10 -3.64
CA THR A 261 15.59 -9.15 -2.46
C THR A 261 15.92 -10.36 -1.59
N GLN A 262 16.16 -10.11 -0.31
CA GLN A 262 16.66 -11.07 0.67
C GLN A 262 16.19 -10.70 2.09
N GLY A 263 16.56 -11.49 3.10
CA GLY A 263 16.08 -11.30 4.48
C GLY A 263 16.61 -10.06 5.21
N TYR A 264 17.70 -9.47 4.71
CA TYR A 264 18.35 -8.27 5.25
C TYR A 264 19.06 -7.52 4.13
N ALA A 265 18.89 -6.20 4.01
CA ALA A 265 19.52 -5.44 2.93
C ALA A 265 21.04 -5.15 3.11
N GLU A 266 21.74 -5.84 4.02
CA GLU A 266 23.06 -5.46 4.58
C GLU A 266 24.27 -5.22 3.62
N LYS A 267 24.11 -5.36 2.30
CA LYS A 267 25.18 -5.20 1.28
C LYS A 267 24.62 -4.67 -0.05
N HIS A 268 24.67 -3.37 -0.24
CA HIS A 268 24.11 -2.64 -1.36
C HIS A 268 25.05 -2.65 -2.58
N GLU A 269 24.52 -2.94 -3.78
CA GLU A 269 25.28 -2.86 -5.03
C GLU A 269 24.97 -1.53 -5.74
N ASN A 270 26.00 -0.86 -6.25
CA ASN A 270 25.87 0.48 -6.84
C ASN A 270 25.23 1.52 -5.88
N LEU A 271 25.59 1.46 -4.60
CA LEU A 271 25.18 2.42 -3.59
C LEU A 271 25.55 3.87 -3.98
N ILE A 272 24.56 4.76 -3.93
CA ILE A 272 24.68 6.21 -4.11
C ILE A 272 24.13 6.85 -2.85
N GLU A 273 25.04 7.37 -2.02
CA GLU A 273 24.72 8.09 -0.79
C GLU A 273 24.28 9.52 -1.14
N ALA A 274 23.11 9.94 -0.64
CA ALA A 274 22.69 11.34 -0.71
C ALA A 274 23.40 12.18 0.35
N THR A 275 23.22 13.51 0.33
CA THR A 275 23.86 14.41 1.30
C THR A 275 22.85 15.28 2.01
N THR A 276 23.18 15.81 3.19
CA THR A 276 22.30 16.78 3.87
C THR A 276 22.09 18.10 3.11
N SER A 277 22.91 18.36 2.08
CA SER A 277 22.74 19.47 1.13
C SER A 277 21.98 19.11 -0.15
N ASP A 278 21.76 17.82 -0.40
CA ASP A 278 21.08 17.26 -1.57
C ASP A 278 20.45 15.91 -1.15
N PRO A 279 19.40 15.94 -0.29
CA PRO A 279 18.73 14.75 0.24
C PRO A 279 17.73 14.19 -0.77
N LEU A 280 17.34 12.92 -0.61
CA LEU A 280 16.32 12.30 -1.48
C LEU A 280 14.90 12.85 -1.26
N MET A 281 14.61 13.32 -0.04
CA MET A 281 13.34 13.94 0.33
C MET A 281 13.32 15.42 -0.07
N ASN A 282 12.19 15.92 -0.58
CA ASN A 282 12.09 17.27 -1.14
C ASN A 282 11.87 18.32 -0.04
N ASN A 283 12.93 18.59 0.72
CA ASN A 283 12.96 19.45 1.91
C ASN A 283 13.31 20.92 1.57
N GLN A 284 12.65 21.51 0.57
CA GLN A 284 12.94 22.85 0.00
C GLN A 284 11.71 23.78 0.08
#